data_AF-A0A933JTR0-F1
#
_entry.id   AF-A0A933JTR0-F1
#
_cell.length_a   1.000
_cell.length_b   1.000
_cell.length_c   1.000
_cell.angle_alpha   90.00
_cell.angle_beta   90.00
_cell.angle_gamma   90.00
#
_symmetry.space_group_name_H-M   'P 1'
#
loop_
_entity.id
_entity.type
_entity.pdbx_description
1 polymer ?
#
loop_
_entity_poly.entity_id
_entity_poly.type
_entity_poly.pdbx_seq_one_letter_code
_entity_poly.pdbx_strand_id
1 'polypeptide(L)'
;MFSSAELARYLRPAGNGHRPSARGLATQLPLQRAVYRVSRDEEIPEAWLKSLHEVESASLVLIGVPSDAGAGVLRGANYGPEAIRRALLRRRSWLYRDRRVVDVGDVAVIPYLLHDEMLASAQLAECRRALYGSELPVRPVAPLSILERVVEVIRSRSSAALLILGGDHSVSWPVAKALAHPKLGIVQLDAHPDLLESSLGARFTFATWARHASALLPRGHLVQVGLRVSERSKEYWEHELGVRQYWMDDVGSLGDELAGDVIGELERRAVEDVYLSNDIDGTDAELASATGAPAADGLSPKTVKDLIAALGQRFRIVASDVVEVAPGLSRRGGEPKKTLEVAADYVEAQAAAALRGGSSGANFPDESEVIYYDSVRLWAEEQAEEQAEEREDP
;
A
#
# COMPACT_ATOMS: atom_id res chain seq x y z
N MET A 1 -10.36 24.77 -5.65
CA MET A 1 -10.33 24.02 -4.37
C MET A 1 -11.01 22.66 -4.60
N PHE A 2 -10.24 21.57 -4.73
CA PHE A 2 -10.76 20.21 -4.90
C PHE A 2 -9.76 19.18 -4.30
N SER A 3 -9.46 19.21 -2.99
CA SER A 3 -8.51 18.24 -2.40
C SER A 3 -9.20 17.06 -1.73
N SER A 4 -9.93 17.26 -0.63
CA SER A 4 -10.66 16.17 0.06
C SER A 4 -11.81 15.59 -0.77
N ALA A 5 -12.54 16.44 -1.49
CA ALA A 5 -13.61 16.00 -2.39
C ALA A 5 -13.09 15.17 -3.57
N GLU A 6 -11.82 15.32 -3.96
CA GLU A 6 -11.21 14.46 -4.98
C GLU A 6 -10.82 13.10 -4.38
N LEU A 7 -10.15 13.10 -3.22
CA LEU A 7 -9.81 11.87 -2.51
C LEU A 7 -11.05 11.04 -2.16
N ALA A 8 -12.14 11.68 -1.70
CA ALA A 8 -13.39 11.01 -1.33
C ALA A 8 -14.06 10.27 -2.51
N ARG A 9 -13.75 10.62 -3.77
CA ARG A 9 -14.24 9.87 -4.94
C ARG A 9 -13.56 8.51 -5.06
N TYR A 10 -12.28 8.46 -4.72
CA TYR A 10 -11.40 7.31 -4.92
C TYR A 10 -11.19 6.46 -3.67
N LEU A 11 -11.44 7.03 -2.50
CA LEU A 11 -11.27 6.37 -1.22
C LEU A 11 -12.61 6.05 -0.56
N ARG A 12 -12.58 5.10 0.36
CA ARG A 12 -13.68 4.71 1.24
C ARG A 12 -13.17 4.59 2.67
N PRO A 13 -14.04 4.67 3.69
CA PRO A 13 -13.65 4.37 5.06
C PRO A 13 -12.94 3.01 5.17
N ALA A 14 -12.03 2.89 6.14
CA ALA A 14 -11.24 1.68 6.36
C ALA A 14 -12.12 0.42 6.46
N GLY A 15 -11.78 -0.63 5.72
CA GLY A 15 -12.55 -1.86 5.59
C GLY A 15 -13.63 -1.85 4.50
N ASN A 16 -13.89 -0.71 3.85
CA ASN A 16 -14.93 -0.55 2.83
C ASN A 16 -14.39 -0.35 1.40
N GLY A 17 -13.13 -0.70 1.12
CA GLY A 17 -12.59 -0.56 -0.24
C GLY A 17 -13.30 -1.46 -1.27
N HIS A 18 -13.75 -2.64 -0.87
CA HIS A 18 -14.80 -3.36 -1.58
C HIS A 18 -16.16 -2.86 -1.09
N ARG A 19 -17.11 -2.50 -1.98
CA ARG A 19 -18.49 -2.20 -1.56
C ARG A 19 -19.07 -3.43 -0.84
N PRO A 20 -19.20 -3.43 0.51
CA PRO A 20 -19.69 -4.60 1.22
C PRO A 20 -21.20 -4.67 1.08
N SER A 21 -21.80 -5.86 1.18
CA SER A 21 -23.24 -5.98 1.44
C SER A 21 -23.59 -5.34 2.79
N ALA A 22 -24.88 -5.08 3.06
CA ALA A 22 -25.33 -4.54 4.36
C ALA A 22 -24.76 -5.31 5.58
N ARG A 23 -24.66 -6.64 5.49
CA ARG A 23 -24.02 -7.48 6.52
C ARG A 23 -22.52 -7.23 6.63
N GLY A 24 -21.83 -7.03 5.51
CA GLY A 24 -20.41 -6.68 5.48
C GLY A 24 -20.15 -5.32 6.13
N LEU A 25 -20.98 -4.32 5.85
CA LEU A 25 -20.88 -2.99 6.46
C LEU A 25 -20.95 -3.06 7.99
N ALA A 26 -21.91 -3.81 8.54
CA ALA A 26 -22.05 -4.00 9.98
C ALA A 26 -20.78 -4.59 10.65
N THR A 27 -20.03 -5.43 9.93
CA THR A 27 -18.77 -6.00 10.44
C THR A 27 -17.59 -5.02 10.43
N GLN A 28 -17.66 -3.94 9.64
CA GLN A 28 -16.62 -2.92 9.54
C GLN A 28 -16.79 -1.76 10.53
N LEU A 29 -18.02 -1.49 10.99
CA LEU A 29 -18.29 -0.38 11.91
C LEU A 29 -17.38 -0.36 13.16
N PRO A 30 -17.13 -1.49 13.87
CA PRO A 30 -16.21 -1.48 15.00
C PRO A 30 -14.76 -1.11 14.64
N LEU A 31 -14.29 -1.51 13.46
CA LEU A 31 -12.97 -1.14 12.95
C LEU A 31 -12.93 0.37 12.69
N GLN A 32 -13.93 0.89 11.98
CA GLN A 32 -14.00 2.30 11.60
C GLN A 32 -14.13 3.22 12.80
N ARG A 33 -14.97 2.87 13.79
CA ARG A 33 -15.07 3.60 15.06
C ARG A 33 -13.70 3.71 15.74
N ALA A 34 -12.93 2.62 15.75
CA ALA A 34 -11.61 2.61 16.37
C ALA A 34 -10.56 3.39 15.57
N VAL A 35 -10.54 3.28 14.24
CA VAL A 35 -9.62 4.01 13.34
C VAL A 35 -9.89 5.52 13.41
N TYR A 36 -11.15 5.93 13.29
CA TYR A 36 -11.55 7.34 13.24
C TYR A 36 -11.87 7.93 14.62
N ARG A 37 -11.68 7.15 15.69
CA ARG A 37 -11.81 7.56 17.11
C ARG A 37 -13.19 8.15 17.44
N VAL A 38 -14.24 7.55 16.90
CA VAL A 38 -15.64 7.93 17.16
C VAL A 38 -16.35 6.86 17.99
N SER A 39 -17.36 7.27 18.75
CA SER A 39 -18.09 6.36 19.65
C SER A 39 -19.36 5.77 19.03
N ARG A 40 -19.91 6.43 18.01
CA ARG A 40 -21.17 6.08 17.35
C ARG A 40 -20.97 5.91 15.84
N ASP A 41 -21.81 5.09 15.22
CA ASP A 41 -21.65 4.72 13.81
C ASP A 41 -21.97 5.87 12.87
N GLU A 42 -22.91 6.73 13.27
CA GLU A 42 -23.34 7.90 12.51
C GLU A 42 -22.26 8.98 12.40
N GLU A 43 -21.22 8.94 13.25
CA GLU A 43 -20.09 9.88 13.25
C GLU A 43 -18.97 9.47 12.27
N ILE A 44 -18.95 8.21 11.82
CA ILE A 44 -17.88 7.67 10.95
C ILE A 44 -17.71 8.49 9.66
N PRO A 45 -18.78 8.85 8.91
CA PRO A 45 -18.65 9.59 7.66
C PRO A 45 -17.91 10.92 7.81
N GLU A 46 -18.31 11.72 8.80
CA GLU A 46 -17.73 13.03 9.06
C GLU A 46 -16.28 12.90 9.54
N ALA A 47 -16.01 11.94 10.43
CA ALA A 47 -14.66 11.70 10.93
C ALA A 47 -13.69 11.18 9.85
N TRP A 48 -14.18 10.35 8.93
CA TRP A 48 -13.40 9.90 7.78
C TRP A 48 -13.13 11.06 6.81
N LEU A 49 -14.15 11.86 6.45
CA LEU A 49 -13.94 13.03 5.59
C LEU A 49 -12.93 14.00 6.22
N LYS A 50 -13.01 14.20 7.54
CA LYS A 50 -12.01 14.98 8.28
C LYS A 50 -10.59 14.40 8.13
N SER A 51 -10.41 13.09 8.16
CA SER A 51 -9.08 12.50 7.95
C SER A 51 -8.52 12.81 6.56
N LEU A 52 -9.36 12.91 5.52
CA LEU A 52 -8.93 13.35 4.19
C LEU A 52 -8.45 14.81 4.17
N HIS A 53 -9.03 15.68 5.00
CA HIS A 53 -8.57 17.06 5.15
C HIS A 53 -7.24 17.18 5.91
N GLU A 54 -6.96 16.24 6.83
CA GLU A 54 -5.73 16.26 7.64
C GLU A 54 -4.47 15.84 6.86
N VAL A 55 -4.62 15.29 5.65
CA VAL A 55 -3.51 14.83 4.78
C VAL A 55 -2.44 15.90 4.53
N GLU A 56 -2.84 17.16 4.34
CA GLU A 56 -1.90 18.26 4.07
C GLU A 56 -0.99 18.56 5.27
N SER A 57 -1.49 18.31 6.49
CA SER A 57 -0.75 18.48 7.75
C SER A 57 -0.08 17.20 8.27
N ALA A 58 -0.32 16.06 7.62
CA ALA A 58 0.22 14.77 8.03
C ALA A 58 1.73 14.67 7.76
N SER A 59 2.42 13.88 8.57
CA SER A 59 3.79 13.43 8.23
C SER A 59 3.79 12.03 7.61
N LEU A 60 2.76 11.23 7.89
CA LEU A 60 2.56 9.88 7.35
C LEU A 60 1.07 9.67 7.04
N VAL A 61 0.79 9.14 5.85
CA VAL A 61 -0.56 8.77 5.42
C VAL A 61 -0.67 7.26 5.23
N LEU A 62 -1.60 6.62 5.95
CA LEU A 62 -1.95 5.21 5.78
C LEU A 62 -3.03 5.07 4.71
N ILE A 63 -2.80 4.20 3.73
CA ILE A 63 -3.73 3.92 2.62
C ILE A 63 -3.91 2.42 2.50
N GLY A 64 -5.13 1.90 2.60
CA GLY A 64 -5.42 0.49 2.34
C GLY A 64 -5.74 0.24 0.87
N VAL A 65 -5.27 -0.88 0.32
CA VAL A 65 -5.53 -1.25 -1.09
C VAL A 65 -6.02 -2.69 -1.12
N PRO A 66 -7.33 -2.93 -0.93
CA PRO A 66 -7.86 -4.29 -0.88
C PRO A 66 -8.02 -4.84 -2.31
N SER A 67 -6.93 -5.09 -3.01
CA SER A 67 -6.96 -5.68 -4.36
C SER A 67 -5.97 -6.82 -4.48
N ASP A 68 -6.47 -7.98 -4.88
CA ASP A 68 -5.67 -9.16 -5.22
C ASP A 68 -5.94 -9.62 -6.67
N ALA A 69 -6.35 -8.68 -7.53
CA ALA A 69 -6.71 -8.95 -8.93
C ALA A 69 -5.50 -9.28 -9.79
N GLY A 70 -4.30 -8.85 -9.38
CA GLY A 70 -3.02 -9.15 -10.00
C GLY A 70 -2.47 -10.50 -9.57
N ALA A 71 -2.90 -11.03 -8.42
CA ALA A 71 -2.46 -12.30 -7.86
C ALA A 71 -2.79 -13.51 -8.74
N GLY A 72 -2.01 -14.57 -8.54
CA GLY A 72 -2.18 -15.87 -9.19
C GLY A 72 -3.36 -16.69 -8.66
N VAL A 73 -3.15 -18.00 -8.54
CA VAL A 73 -4.21 -18.97 -8.21
C VAL A 73 -4.69 -18.82 -6.76
N LEU A 74 -3.78 -18.53 -5.84
CA LEU A 74 -4.13 -18.29 -4.45
C LEU A 74 -4.44 -16.80 -4.24
N ARG A 75 -5.65 -16.54 -3.75
CA ARG A 75 -6.19 -15.20 -3.50
C ARG A 75 -6.59 -15.05 -2.03
N GLY A 76 -6.68 -13.81 -1.57
CA GLY A 76 -7.01 -13.46 -0.19
C GLY A 76 -6.22 -12.28 0.36
N ALA A 77 -5.23 -11.78 -0.40
CA ALA A 77 -4.45 -10.61 0.00
C ALA A 77 -5.32 -9.33 0.05
N ASN A 78 -6.45 -9.31 -0.66
CA ASN A 78 -7.43 -8.23 -0.58
C ASN A 78 -8.01 -8.02 0.83
N TYR A 79 -7.97 -9.02 1.71
CA TYR A 79 -8.34 -8.89 3.13
C TYR A 79 -7.19 -8.40 4.03
N GLY A 80 -5.97 -8.29 3.49
CA GLY A 80 -4.77 -7.83 4.18
C GLY A 80 -4.95 -6.47 4.87
N PRO A 81 -5.43 -5.42 4.19
CA PRO A 81 -5.52 -4.08 4.77
C PRO A 81 -6.39 -4.05 6.03
N GLU A 82 -7.56 -4.68 5.98
CA GLU A 82 -8.47 -4.78 7.11
C GLU A 82 -7.82 -5.56 8.27
N ALA A 83 -7.25 -6.72 7.98
CA ALA A 83 -6.69 -7.59 9.00
C ALA A 83 -5.46 -6.98 9.69
N ILE A 84 -4.61 -6.28 8.94
CA ILE A 84 -3.47 -5.52 9.48
C ILE A 84 -3.97 -4.42 10.41
N ARG A 85 -4.96 -3.62 10.00
CA ARG A 85 -5.54 -2.58 10.88
C ARG A 85 -6.10 -3.18 12.17
N ARG A 86 -6.86 -4.27 12.09
CA ARG A 86 -7.37 -4.98 13.27
C ARG A 86 -6.24 -5.49 14.17
N ALA A 87 -5.16 -6.00 13.60
CA ALA A 87 -4.00 -6.45 14.37
C ALA A 87 -3.34 -5.27 15.11
N LEU A 88 -3.11 -4.15 14.43
CA LEU A 88 -2.56 -2.91 15.00
C LEU A 88 -3.44 -2.36 16.14
N LEU A 89 -4.76 -2.31 15.96
CA LEU A 89 -5.70 -1.84 16.99
C LEU A 89 -5.73 -2.78 18.20
N ARG A 90 -5.77 -4.10 17.97
CA ARG A 90 -5.76 -5.11 19.04
C ARG A 90 -4.53 -4.97 19.95
N ARG A 91 -3.36 -4.68 19.37
CA ARG A 91 -2.13 -4.43 20.13
C ARG A 91 -1.97 -2.99 20.62
N ARG A 92 -2.99 -2.15 20.43
CA ARG A 92 -2.98 -0.73 20.79
C ARG A 92 -1.77 -0.01 20.18
N SER A 93 -1.54 -0.19 18.88
CA SER A 93 -0.43 0.44 18.17
C SER A 93 -0.31 1.94 18.49
N TRP A 94 0.92 2.44 18.53
CA TRP A 94 1.18 3.87 18.72
C TRP A 94 0.72 4.70 17.52
N LEU A 95 0.59 4.10 16.33
CA LEU A 95 0.15 4.77 15.10
C LEU A 95 -1.18 5.49 15.29
N TYR A 96 -2.16 4.80 15.90
CA TYR A 96 -3.49 5.37 16.16
C TYR A 96 -3.52 6.32 17.36
N ARG A 97 -2.38 6.71 17.92
CA ARG A 97 -2.26 7.71 18.99
C ARG A 97 -1.39 8.91 18.59
N ASP A 98 -0.52 8.74 17.60
CA ASP A 98 0.28 9.82 17.04
C ASP A 98 -0.59 10.69 16.11
N ARG A 99 -0.48 12.03 16.25
CA ARG A 99 -1.24 12.98 15.43
C ARG A 99 -0.60 13.22 14.06
N ARG A 100 0.64 12.80 13.86
CA ARG A 100 1.34 12.91 12.58
C ARG A 100 0.90 11.86 11.57
N VAL A 101 0.19 10.83 12.02
CA VAL A 101 -0.28 9.70 11.23
C VAL A 101 -1.77 9.85 10.95
N VAL A 102 -2.14 9.85 9.67
CA VAL A 102 -3.51 9.97 9.20
C VAL A 102 -3.89 8.72 8.41
N ASP A 103 -4.99 8.05 8.77
CA ASP A 103 -5.53 6.94 7.99
C ASP A 103 -6.67 7.44 7.10
N VAL A 104 -6.46 7.37 5.78
CA VAL A 104 -7.44 7.86 4.80
C VAL A 104 -8.42 6.77 4.34
N GLY A 105 -8.31 5.57 4.91
CA GLY A 105 -9.15 4.43 4.56
C GLY A 105 -8.60 3.66 3.36
N ASP A 106 -9.50 3.14 2.53
CA ASP A 106 -9.18 2.20 1.47
C ASP A 106 -9.43 2.78 0.08
N VAL A 107 -8.61 2.39 -0.89
CA VAL A 107 -8.91 2.55 -2.31
C VAL A 107 -10.22 1.83 -2.64
N ALA A 108 -11.10 2.49 -3.38
CA ALA A 108 -12.29 1.89 -3.94
C ALA A 108 -11.89 0.87 -5.02
N VAL A 109 -12.26 -0.40 -4.82
CA VAL A 109 -11.84 -1.52 -5.66
C VAL A 109 -13.07 -2.19 -6.29
N ILE A 110 -13.03 -2.30 -7.62
CA ILE A 110 -13.85 -3.27 -8.34
C ILE A 110 -13.03 -4.58 -8.39
N PRO A 111 -13.45 -5.66 -7.71
CA PRO A 111 -12.61 -6.84 -7.46
C PRO A 111 -12.04 -7.55 -8.70
N TYR A 112 -12.64 -7.35 -9.87
CA TYR A 112 -12.25 -8.04 -11.11
C TYR A 112 -11.39 -7.18 -12.05
N LEU A 113 -11.19 -5.90 -11.72
CA LEU A 113 -10.36 -5.00 -12.51
C LEU A 113 -8.97 -4.94 -11.88
N LEU A 114 -7.94 -4.87 -12.73
CA LEU A 114 -6.55 -4.72 -12.32
C LEU A 114 -6.05 -3.31 -12.67
N HIS A 115 -6.00 -3.00 -13.97
CA HIS A 115 -5.51 -1.72 -14.49
C HIS A 115 -6.37 -1.26 -15.68
N ASP A 116 -6.56 0.06 -15.84
CA ASP A 116 -7.40 0.63 -16.91
C ASP A 116 -6.91 0.25 -18.32
N GLU A 117 -5.59 0.07 -18.53
CA GLU A 117 -5.02 -0.38 -19.82
C GLU A 117 -5.52 -1.75 -20.29
N MET A 118 -6.08 -2.56 -19.39
CA MET A 118 -6.63 -3.87 -19.72
C MET A 118 -8.08 -3.79 -20.20
N LEU A 119 -8.70 -2.61 -20.15
CA LEU A 119 -10.13 -2.43 -20.40
C LEU A 119 -10.36 -1.79 -21.77
N ALA A 120 -11.30 -2.38 -22.51
CA ALA A 120 -11.79 -1.76 -23.74
C ALA A 120 -12.47 -0.41 -23.41
N SER A 121 -12.42 0.54 -24.36
CA SER A 121 -13.00 1.88 -24.17
C SER A 121 -14.48 1.86 -23.77
N ALA A 122 -15.25 0.91 -24.28
CA ALA A 122 -16.66 0.72 -23.90
C ALA A 122 -16.82 0.29 -22.43
N GLN A 123 -15.97 -0.61 -21.94
CA GLN A 123 -15.98 -1.03 -20.54
C GLN A 123 -15.57 0.11 -19.62
N LEU A 124 -14.56 0.90 -20.01
CA LEU A 124 -14.17 2.10 -19.27
C LEU A 124 -15.31 3.11 -19.16
N ALA A 125 -16.03 3.35 -20.26
CA ALA A 125 -17.19 4.25 -20.28
C ALA A 125 -18.30 3.76 -19.32
N GLU A 126 -18.63 2.46 -19.36
CA GLU A 126 -19.65 1.88 -18.49
C GLU A 126 -19.25 1.97 -17.02
N CYS A 127 -18.03 1.56 -16.66
CA CYS A 127 -17.53 1.68 -15.30
C CYS A 127 -17.53 3.13 -14.82
N ARG A 128 -17.20 4.11 -15.66
CA ARG A 128 -17.23 5.53 -15.31
C ARG A 128 -18.64 6.04 -15.06
N ARG A 129 -19.61 5.66 -15.90
CA ARG A 129 -21.03 5.99 -15.66
C ARG A 129 -21.52 5.41 -14.35
N ALA A 130 -21.21 4.14 -14.08
CA ALA A 130 -21.63 3.46 -12.85
C ALA A 130 -20.96 4.03 -11.58
N LEU A 131 -19.66 4.38 -11.64
CA LEU A 131 -18.93 4.88 -10.47
C LEU A 131 -19.08 6.38 -10.24
N TYR A 132 -19.25 7.17 -11.31
CA TYR A 132 -19.14 8.64 -11.26
C TYR A 132 -20.35 9.37 -11.86
N GLY A 133 -21.38 8.66 -12.33
CA GLY A 133 -22.56 9.24 -12.97
C GLY A 133 -22.28 9.89 -14.34
N SER A 134 -21.04 9.83 -14.83
CA SER A 134 -20.60 10.48 -16.06
C SER A 134 -19.32 9.84 -16.59
N GLU A 135 -19.18 9.78 -17.91
CA GLU A 135 -17.93 9.40 -18.59
C GLU A 135 -16.85 10.50 -18.54
N LEU A 136 -17.28 11.74 -18.24
CA LEU A 136 -16.44 12.91 -18.19
C LEU A 136 -16.44 13.59 -16.80
N PRO A 137 -15.31 14.17 -16.39
CA PRO A 137 -13.96 13.97 -16.95
C PRO A 137 -13.50 12.51 -16.89
N VAL A 138 -12.50 12.18 -17.72
CA VAL A 138 -11.88 10.85 -17.76
C VAL A 138 -11.27 10.53 -16.39
N ARG A 139 -11.80 9.50 -15.73
CA ARG A 139 -11.37 9.07 -14.40
C ARG A 139 -10.93 7.60 -14.42
N PRO A 140 -9.95 7.21 -13.59
CA PRO A 140 -9.55 5.81 -13.46
C PRO A 140 -10.69 5.00 -12.87
N VAL A 141 -10.79 3.71 -13.20
CA VAL A 141 -11.83 2.82 -12.63
C VAL A 141 -11.25 1.55 -12.01
N ALA A 142 -10.06 1.13 -12.45
CA ALA A 142 -9.38 -0.03 -11.92
C ALA A 142 -8.54 0.32 -10.68
N PRO A 143 -8.38 -0.60 -9.72
CA PRO A 143 -7.67 -0.38 -8.45
C PRO A 143 -6.29 0.24 -8.59
N LEU A 144 -5.45 -0.27 -9.49
CA LEU A 144 -4.10 0.24 -9.67
C LEU A 144 -4.11 1.67 -10.22
N SER A 145 -4.98 1.94 -11.19
CA SER A 145 -5.14 3.28 -11.78
C SER A 145 -5.76 4.29 -10.81
N ILE A 146 -6.66 3.83 -9.93
CA ILE A 146 -7.21 4.66 -8.85
C ILE A 146 -6.13 4.97 -7.80
N LEU A 147 -5.34 3.97 -7.40
CA LEU A 147 -4.24 4.16 -6.45
C LEU A 147 -3.19 5.14 -7.00
N GLU A 148 -2.81 5.03 -8.27
CA GLU A 148 -1.92 5.98 -8.94
C GLU A 148 -2.46 7.40 -8.78
N ARG A 149 -3.75 7.61 -9.08
CA ARG A 149 -4.38 8.92 -8.92
C ARG A 149 -4.41 9.41 -7.48
N VAL A 150 -4.69 8.54 -6.50
CA VAL A 150 -4.66 8.89 -5.07
C VAL A 150 -3.27 9.35 -4.66
N VAL A 151 -2.21 8.63 -5.07
CA VAL A 151 -0.83 8.99 -4.78
C VAL A 151 -0.47 10.35 -5.39
N GLU A 152 -0.79 10.60 -6.65
CA GLU A 152 -0.58 11.90 -7.31
C GLU A 152 -1.28 13.05 -6.56
N VAL A 153 -2.55 12.84 -6.19
CA VAL A 153 -3.39 13.83 -5.52
C VAL A 153 -2.81 14.18 -4.14
N ILE A 154 -2.35 13.19 -3.37
CA ILE A 154 -1.70 13.41 -2.07
C ILE A 154 -0.35 14.13 -2.26
N ARG A 155 0.51 13.63 -3.17
CA ARG A 155 1.85 14.17 -3.41
C ARG A 155 1.85 15.61 -3.94
N SER A 156 0.80 16.01 -4.66
CA SER A 156 0.66 17.38 -5.15
C SER A 156 0.40 18.42 -4.04
N ARG A 157 0.08 17.98 -2.81
CA ARG A 157 -0.34 18.86 -1.71
C ARG A 157 0.36 18.60 -0.39
N SER A 158 0.95 17.41 -0.23
CA SER A 158 1.59 16.99 1.00
C SER A 158 2.96 16.38 0.71
N SER A 159 3.93 16.70 1.57
CA SER A 159 5.23 16.03 1.59
C SER A 159 5.22 14.74 2.42
N ALA A 160 4.08 14.39 3.03
CA ALA A 160 3.94 13.20 3.86
C ALA A 160 4.46 11.95 3.18
N ALA A 161 5.06 11.07 3.99
CA ALA A 161 5.35 9.72 3.55
C ALA A 161 4.04 8.94 3.38
N LEU A 162 4.02 7.99 2.45
CA LEU A 162 2.88 7.10 2.24
C LEU A 162 3.20 5.72 2.83
N LEU A 163 2.27 5.09 3.54
CA LEU A 163 2.39 3.70 3.93
C LEU A 163 1.15 2.94 3.48
N ILE A 164 1.37 2.05 2.53
CA ILE A 164 0.32 1.28 1.89
C ILE A 164 0.12 -0.03 2.64
N LEU A 165 -1.10 -0.26 3.10
CA LEU A 165 -1.53 -1.58 3.56
C LEU A 165 -2.01 -2.31 2.32
N GLY A 166 -1.20 -3.25 1.85
CA GLY A 166 -1.33 -3.81 0.52
C GLY A 166 -2.40 -4.88 0.40
N GLY A 167 -2.74 -5.14 -0.86
CA GLY A 167 -3.28 -6.40 -1.31
C GLY A 167 -2.16 -7.22 -1.92
N ASP A 168 -2.32 -7.73 -3.14
CA ASP A 168 -1.22 -8.39 -3.85
C ASP A 168 -0.12 -7.40 -4.26
N HIS A 169 1.07 -7.88 -4.61
CA HIS A 169 2.25 -7.03 -4.85
C HIS A 169 2.13 -6.12 -6.09
N SER A 170 1.14 -6.33 -6.96
CA SER A 170 0.87 -5.41 -8.07
C SER A 170 0.51 -3.99 -7.60
N VAL A 171 0.02 -3.83 -6.37
CA VAL A 171 -0.31 -2.50 -5.80
C VAL A 171 0.90 -1.59 -5.64
N SER A 172 2.12 -2.16 -5.67
CA SER A 172 3.36 -1.39 -5.60
C SER A 172 3.72 -0.70 -6.91
N TRP A 173 3.23 -1.20 -8.07
CA TRP A 173 3.43 -0.56 -9.38
C TRP A 173 2.97 0.90 -9.44
N PRO A 174 1.69 1.23 -9.15
CA PRO A 174 1.21 2.61 -9.26
C PRO A 174 1.91 3.57 -8.27
N VAL A 175 2.33 3.07 -7.11
CA VAL A 175 3.10 3.84 -6.12
C VAL A 175 4.48 4.16 -6.67
N ALA A 176 5.21 3.16 -7.17
CA ALA A 176 6.51 3.35 -7.80
C ALA A 176 6.43 4.33 -9.00
N LYS A 177 5.43 4.14 -9.87
CA LYS A 177 5.23 4.98 -11.05
C LYS A 177 4.98 6.44 -10.69
N ALA A 178 4.09 6.71 -9.74
CA ALA A 178 3.76 8.07 -9.32
C ALA A 178 4.90 8.78 -8.57
N LEU A 179 5.82 8.00 -7.97
CA LEU A 179 6.98 8.53 -7.24
C LEU A 179 8.26 8.56 -8.06
N ALA A 180 8.28 8.02 -9.28
CA ALA A 180 9.52 7.85 -10.04
C ALA A 180 10.23 9.19 -10.30
N HIS A 181 11.48 9.29 -9.85
CA HIS A 181 12.40 10.38 -10.18
C HIS A 181 13.86 9.88 -10.09
N PRO A 182 14.84 10.61 -10.65
CA PRO A 182 16.23 10.12 -10.78
C PRO A 182 16.98 9.83 -9.48
N LYS A 183 16.44 10.22 -8.32
CA LYS A 183 17.07 10.01 -7.00
C LYS A 183 16.26 9.10 -6.09
N LEU A 184 15.20 8.49 -6.62
CA LEU A 184 14.44 7.46 -5.93
C LEU A 184 15.20 6.14 -6.04
N GLY A 185 15.35 5.45 -4.93
CA GLY A 185 15.70 4.03 -4.86
C GLY A 185 14.51 3.22 -4.37
N ILE A 186 14.40 1.99 -4.85
CA ILE A 186 13.44 1.00 -4.33
C ILE A 186 14.23 -0.06 -3.57
N VAL A 187 13.83 -0.33 -2.34
CA VAL A 187 14.27 -1.51 -1.60
C VAL A 187 13.09 -2.47 -1.51
N GLN A 188 13.23 -3.64 -2.11
CA GLN A 188 12.23 -4.70 -2.09
C GLN A 188 12.68 -5.82 -1.17
N LEU A 189 11.89 -6.13 -0.14
CA LEU A 189 12.09 -7.26 0.76
C LEU A 189 11.14 -8.37 0.34
N ASP A 190 11.67 -9.49 -0.15
CA ASP A 190 10.87 -10.46 -0.91
C ASP A 190 11.59 -11.81 -1.06
N ALA A 191 10.85 -12.91 -1.20
CA ALA A 191 11.39 -14.20 -1.61
C ALA A 191 11.63 -14.29 -3.13
N HIS A 192 10.86 -13.51 -3.89
CA HIS A 192 10.74 -13.50 -5.34
C HIS A 192 11.30 -12.20 -5.94
N PRO A 193 11.81 -12.24 -7.18
CA PRO A 193 12.32 -11.04 -7.82
C PRO A 193 11.22 -10.15 -8.42
N ASP A 194 10.05 -10.68 -8.80
CA ASP A 194 9.01 -9.94 -9.53
C ASP A 194 9.48 -9.21 -10.80
N LEU A 195 10.49 -9.78 -11.45
CA LEU A 195 11.16 -9.20 -12.62
C LEU A 195 10.64 -9.73 -13.97
N LEU A 196 9.50 -10.44 -13.98
CA LEU A 196 8.90 -10.92 -15.23
C LEU A 196 8.37 -9.74 -16.05
N GLU A 197 8.39 -9.88 -17.38
CA GLU A 197 7.87 -8.84 -18.29
C GLU A 197 6.34 -8.77 -18.29
N SER A 198 5.73 -9.95 -18.23
CA SER A 198 4.29 -10.14 -18.14
C SER A 198 4.03 -11.47 -17.45
N SER A 199 2.88 -11.60 -16.80
CA SER A 199 2.43 -12.85 -16.20
C SER A 199 0.91 -12.92 -16.28
N LEU A 200 0.35 -14.12 -16.40
CA LEU A 200 -1.10 -14.34 -16.50
C LEU A 200 -1.78 -13.55 -17.64
N GLY A 201 -1.03 -13.21 -18.69
CA GLY A 201 -1.51 -12.38 -19.81
C GLY A 201 -1.67 -10.88 -19.49
N ALA A 202 -1.17 -10.43 -18.33
CA ALA A 202 -1.21 -9.04 -17.88
C ALA A 202 0.20 -8.47 -17.64
N ARG A 203 0.31 -7.14 -17.72
CA ARG A 203 1.59 -6.40 -17.59
C ARG A 203 1.94 -6.05 -16.15
N PHE A 204 0.96 -5.76 -15.29
CA PHE A 204 1.17 -5.21 -13.96
C PHE A 204 0.57 -6.14 -12.90
N THR A 205 1.11 -7.35 -12.78
CA THR A 205 0.78 -8.34 -11.75
C THR A 205 1.83 -8.36 -10.64
N PHE A 206 1.54 -9.09 -9.55
CA PHE A 206 2.49 -9.34 -8.45
C PHE A 206 3.87 -9.77 -8.97
N ALA A 207 3.96 -10.71 -9.90
CA ALA A 207 5.26 -11.20 -10.42
C ALA A 207 5.99 -10.25 -11.41
N THR A 208 5.49 -9.04 -11.67
CA THR A 208 5.99 -8.18 -12.77
C THR A 208 6.22 -6.72 -12.38
N TRP A 209 5.63 -6.24 -11.28
CA TRP A 209 5.62 -4.81 -10.93
C TRP A 209 7.04 -4.25 -10.82
N ALA A 210 7.97 -5.02 -10.25
CA ALA A 210 9.33 -4.58 -9.97
C ALA A 210 10.13 -4.36 -11.26
N ARG A 211 9.92 -5.17 -12.31
CA ARG A 211 10.54 -4.93 -13.63
C ARG A 211 10.11 -3.58 -14.20
N HIS A 212 8.80 -3.31 -14.20
CA HIS A 212 8.25 -2.09 -14.77
C HIS A 212 8.66 -0.87 -13.95
N ALA A 213 8.66 -0.99 -12.62
CA ALA A 213 9.16 0.06 -11.72
C ALA A 213 10.65 0.34 -11.96
N SER A 214 11.48 -0.70 -12.07
CA SER A 214 12.91 -0.56 -12.31
C SER A 214 13.22 0.15 -13.64
N ALA A 215 12.39 -0.04 -14.67
CA ALA A 215 12.55 0.63 -15.96
C ALA A 215 12.30 2.16 -15.90
N LEU A 216 11.66 2.66 -14.85
CA LEU A 216 11.44 4.10 -14.62
C LEU A 216 12.58 4.76 -13.85
N LEU A 217 13.52 3.98 -13.32
CA LEU A 217 14.61 4.45 -12.45
C LEU A 217 15.97 4.29 -13.13
N PRO A 218 16.99 5.05 -12.69
CA PRO A 218 18.35 4.80 -13.15
C PRO A 218 18.79 3.38 -12.79
N ARG A 219 19.61 2.79 -13.66
CA ARG A 219 20.11 1.42 -13.49
C ARG A 219 20.78 1.27 -12.11
N GLY A 220 20.43 0.20 -11.39
CA GLY A 220 20.93 -0.07 -10.04
C GLY A 220 20.02 0.42 -8.91
N HIS A 221 19.04 1.27 -9.17
CA HIS A 221 18.22 1.87 -8.10
C HIS A 221 17.18 0.93 -7.49
N LEU A 222 16.97 -0.26 -8.07
CA LEU A 222 16.21 -1.33 -7.44
C LEU A 222 17.18 -2.29 -6.72
N VAL A 223 17.08 -2.34 -5.40
CA VAL A 223 17.80 -3.25 -4.52
C VAL A 223 16.82 -4.26 -3.92
N GLN A 224 17.09 -5.55 -4.08
CA GLN A 224 16.21 -6.63 -3.61
C GLN A 224 16.92 -7.46 -2.55
N VAL A 225 16.22 -7.84 -1.48
CA VAL A 225 16.79 -8.54 -0.33
C VAL A 225 15.86 -9.68 0.11
N GLY A 226 16.44 -10.86 0.34
CA GLY A 226 15.70 -12.06 0.80
C GLY A 226 15.40 -13.08 -0.30
N LEU A 227 15.90 -12.84 -1.51
CA LEU A 227 15.62 -13.66 -2.69
C LEU A 227 16.08 -15.11 -2.50
N ARG A 228 15.21 -16.04 -2.87
CA ARG A 228 15.47 -17.49 -2.84
C ARG A 228 14.59 -18.31 -3.77
N VAL A 229 13.54 -17.71 -4.36
CA VAL A 229 12.65 -18.35 -5.32
C VAL A 229 12.69 -17.57 -6.64
N SER A 230 13.39 -18.11 -7.64
CA SER A 230 13.53 -17.45 -8.94
C SER A 230 13.77 -18.47 -10.06
N GLU A 231 13.22 -18.20 -11.24
CA GLU A 231 13.46 -18.99 -12.46
C GLU A 231 14.80 -18.67 -13.14
N ARG A 232 15.47 -17.57 -12.74
CA ARG A 232 16.75 -17.12 -13.29
C ARG A 232 17.75 -16.85 -12.17
N SER A 233 19.04 -16.90 -12.49
CA SER A 233 20.10 -16.65 -11.52
C SER A 233 20.20 -15.17 -11.15
N LYS A 234 20.88 -14.91 -10.02
CA LYS A 234 21.27 -13.57 -9.58
C LYS A 234 21.99 -12.80 -10.70
N GLU A 235 22.99 -13.42 -11.29
CA GLU A 235 23.85 -12.82 -12.32
C GLU A 235 23.05 -12.43 -13.56
N TYR A 236 22.05 -13.23 -13.94
CA TYR A 236 21.16 -12.91 -15.04
C TYR A 236 20.39 -11.61 -14.75
N TRP A 237 19.77 -11.50 -13.57
CA TRP A 237 18.96 -10.31 -13.25
C TRP A 237 19.82 -9.05 -13.10
N GLU A 238 20.96 -9.14 -12.41
CA GLU A 238 21.89 -8.02 -12.27
C GLU A 238 22.50 -7.59 -13.62
N HIS A 239 22.77 -8.53 -14.53
CA HIS A 239 23.27 -8.22 -15.88
C HIS A 239 22.18 -7.64 -16.80
N GLU A 240 21.03 -8.30 -16.91
CA GLU A 240 19.99 -7.90 -17.87
C GLU A 240 19.29 -6.62 -17.43
N LEU A 241 18.84 -6.55 -16.17
CA LEU A 241 18.02 -5.45 -15.68
C LEU A 241 18.80 -4.44 -14.86
N GLY A 242 20.02 -4.78 -14.43
CA GLY A 242 20.83 -3.87 -13.65
C GLY A 242 20.29 -3.62 -12.25
N VAL A 243 19.49 -4.54 -11.72
CA VAL A 243 19.10 -4.55 -10.30
C VAL A 243 20.30 -4.93 -9.43
N ARG A 244 20.20 -4.71 -8.12
CA ARG A 244 21.14 -5.27 -7.13
C ARG A 244 20.41 -6.26 -6.24
N GLN A 245 20.98 -7.44 -6.02
CA GLN A 245 20.29 -8.51 -5.30
C GLN A 245 21.12 -9.07 -4.15
N TYR A 246 20.44 -9.29 -3.02
CA TYR A 246 20.92 -9.99 -1.84
C TYR A 246 20.06 -11.23 -1.64
N TRP A 247 20.58 -12.38 -2.05
CA TRP A 247 19.94 -13.68 -1.88
C TRP A 247 20.18 -14.18 -0.46
N MET A 248 19.43 -15.19 -0.01
CA MET A 248 19.57 -15.67 1.37
C MET A 248 20.99 -16.14 1.74
N ASP A 249 21.77 -16.64 0.80
CA ASP A 249 23.18 -16.97 1.01
C ASP A 249 24.03 -15.71 1.29
N ASP A 250 23.77 -14.60 0.59
CA ASP A 250 24.41 -13.31 0.84
C ASP A 250 24.00 -12.75 2.20
N VAL A 251 22.70 -12.82 2.53
CA VAL A 251 22.13 -12.40 3.81
C VAL A 251 22.79 -13.16 4.97
N GLY A 252 22.90 -14.48 4.85
CA GLY A 252 23.55 -15.32 5.85
C GLY A 252 25.05 -15.04 5.99
N SER A 253 25.72 -14.76 4.88
CA SER A 253 27.17 -14.45 4.87
C SER A 253 27.47 -13.06 5.46
N LEU A 254 26.65 -12.06 5.17
CA LEU A 254 26.82 -10.69 5.67
C LEU A 254 26.37 -10.55 7.13
N GLY A 255 25.32 -11.26 7.53
CA GLY A 255 24.76 -11.18 8.89
C GLY A 255 24.43 -9.73 9.28
N ASP A 256 25.06 -9.23 10.34
CA ASP A 256 24.85 -7.88 10.85
C ASP A 256 25.35 -6.77 9.90
N GLU A 257 26.23 -7.08 8.93
CA GLU A 257 26.76 -6.12 7.96
C GLU A 257 25.79 -5.81 6.81
N LEU A 258 24.73 -6.63 6.64
CA LEU A 258 23.78 -6.53 5.53
C LEU A 258 23.21 -5.11 5.36
N ALA A 259 22.78 -4.49 6.45
CA ALA A 259 22.18 -3.15 6.40
C ALA A 259 23.18 -2.09 5.93
N GLY A 260 24.44 -2.19 6.36
CA GLY A 260 25.51 -1.29 5.93
C GLY A 260 25.82 -1.44 4.44
N ASP A 261 25.82 -2.68 3.94
CA ASP A 261 26.10 -2.93 2.52
C ASP A 261 24.96 -2.43 1.61
N VAL A 262 23.70 -2.69 1.97
CA VAL A 262 22.52 -2.17 1.26
C VAL A 262 22.53 -0.64 1.24
N ILE A 263 22.82 0.01 2.37
CA ILE A 263 22.96 1.47 2.45
C ILE A 263 24.06 1.95 1.49
N GLY A 264 25.23 1.31 1.52
CA GLY A 264 26.36 1.67 0.67
C GLY A 264 26.03 1.56 -0.82
N GLU A 265 25.27 0.54 -1.24
CA GLU A 265 24.80 0.40 -2.62
C GLU A 265 23.91 1.59 -3.05
N LEU A 266 22.97 1.99 -2.20
CA LEU A 266 22.08 3.13 -2.44
C LEU A 266 22.86 4.47 -2.49
N GLU A 267 23.81 4.67 -1.57
CA GLU A 267 24.67 5.87 -1.56
C GLU A 267 25.54 5.98 -2.82
N ARG A 268 26.13 4.86 -3.28
CA ARG A 268 26.93 4.80 -4.52
C ARG A 268 26.12 5.23 -5.75
N ARG A 269 24.79 5.12 -5.68
CA ARG A 269 23.85 5.49 -6.75
C ARG A 269 23.22 6.87 -6.55
N ALA A 270 23.68 7.63 -5.56
CA ALA A 270 23.14 8.95 -5.24
C ALA A 270 21.62 8.94 -4.97
N VAL A 271 21.12 7.86 -4.36
CA VAL A 271 19.75 7.78 -3.86
C VAL A 271 19.58 8.73 -2.68
N GLU A 272 18.51 9.52 -2.71
CA GLU A 272 18.11 10.42 -1.60
C GLU A 272 16.79 9.97 -0.96
N ASP A 273 15.89 9.45 -1.80
CA ASP A 273 14.55 9.01 -1.42
C ASP A 273 14.43 7.50 -1.58
N VAL A 274 13.80 6.84 -0.61
CA VAL A 274 13.57 5.40 -0.66
C VAL A 274 12.07 5.11 -0.65
N TYR A 275 11.67 4.27 -1.61
CA TYR A 275 10.44 3.51 -1.53
C TYR A 275 10.77 2.09 -1.05
N LEU A 276 10.28 1.73 0.14
CA LEU A 276 10.49 0.41 0.73
C LEU A 276 9.26 -0.47 0.51
N SER A 277 9.37 -1.45 -0.38
CA SER A 277 8.30 -2.43 -0.60
C SER A 277 8.61 -3.73 0.14
N ASN A 278 7.66 -4.23 0.94
CA ASN A 278 7.88 -5.36 1.84
C ASN A 278 6.82 -6.43 1.62
N ASP A 279 7.19 -7.47 0.85
CA ASP A 279 6.39 -8.68 0.73
C ASP A 279 6.53 -9.50 2.01
N ILE A 280 5.38 -9.86 2.59
CA ILE A 280 5.35 -10.68 3.79
C ILE A 280 6.01 -12.05 3.56
N ASP A 281 6.02 -12.57 2.34
CA ASP A 281 6.62 -13.86 1.96
C ASP A 281 8.17 -13.83 1.90
N GLY A 282 8.76 -12.64 1.89
CA GLY A 282 10.20 -12.46 2.11
C GLY A 282 10.64 -12.93 3.49
N THR A 283 9.72 -12.92 4.45
CA THR A 283 9.92 -13.50 5.78
C THR A 283 9.77 -15.01 5.74
N ASP A 284 10.50 -15.71 6.59
CA ASP A 284 10.39 -17.17 6.69
C ASP A 284 8.93 -17.66 6.89
N ALA A 285 8.54 -18.67 6.12
CA ALA A 285 7.19 -19.24 6.14
C ALA A 285 6.76 -19.80 7.52
N GLU A 286 7.68 -20.14 8.44
CA GLU A 286 7.32 -20.52 9.82
C GLU A 286 6.69 -19.36 10.61
N LEU A 287 6.95 -18.13 10.20
CA LEU A 287 6.46 -16.89 10.81
C LEU A 287 5.41 -16.19 9.95
N ALA A 288 5.51 -16.33 8.62
CA ALA A 288 4.73 -15.60 7.63
C ALA A 288 4.05 -16.50 6.59
N SER A 289 3.39 -17.59 7.00
CA SER A 289 2.75 -18.52 6.05
C SER A 289 1.44 -18.05 5.41
N ALA A 290 0.82 -16.98 5.91
CA ALA A 290 -0.48 -16.52 5.42
C ALA A 290 -0.34 -15.56 4.23
N THR A 291 0.08 -16.11 3.09
CA THR A 291 0.38 -15.45 1.82
C THR A 291 0.13 -16.41 0.65
N GLY A 292 0.06 -15.90 -0.58
CA GLY A 292 -0.11 -16.67 -1.80
C GLY A 292 1.07 -17.59 -2.14
N ALA A 293 2.31 -17.18 -1.81
CA ALA A 293 3.54 -17.87 -2.21
C ALA A 293 4.55 -18.06 -1.05
N PRO A 294 4.17 -18.73 0.06
CA PRO A 294 5.06 -18.86 1.21
C PRO A 294 6.33 -19.64 0.87
N ALA A 295 7.50 -19.10 1.23
CA ALA A 295 8.80 -19.72 1.03
C ALA A 295 9.55 -19.95 2.35
N ALA A 296 10.08 -21.15 2.55
CA ALA A 296 10.92 -21.48 3.71
C ALA A 296 12.32 -20.84 3.60
N ASP A 297 13.07 -20.88 4.69
CA ASP A 297 14.45 -20.39 4.82
C ASP A 297 14.57 -18.90 4.47
N GLY A 298 13.63 -18.10 4.98
CA GLY A 298 13.49 -16.67 4.68
C GLY A 298 14.11 -15.73 5.70
N LEU A 299 13.86 -14.43 5.52
CA LEU A 299 14.34 -13.40 6.44
C LEU A 299 13.70 -13.57 7.83
N SER A 300 14.49 -13.31 8.88
CA SER A 300 13.93 -13.16 10.23
C SER A 300 13.26 -11.79 10.39
N PRO A 301 12.19 -11.65 11.18
CA PRO A 301 11.59 -10.34 11.46
C PRO A 301 12.54 -9.34 12.11
N LYS A 302 13.58 -9.82 12.81
CA LYS A 302 14.63 -8.96 13.35
C LYS A 302 15.44 -8.36 12.20
N THR A 303 15.93 -9.17 11.26
CA THR A 303 16.69 -8.73 10.09
C THR A 303 15.92 -7.69 9.28
N VAL A 304 14.63 -7.95 9.02
CA VAL A 304 13.76 -7.00 8.31
C VAL A 304 13.66 -5.67 9.07
N LYS A 305 13.31 -5.70 10.37
CA LYS A 305 13.16 -4.47 11.17
C LYS A 305 14.47 -3.68 11.32
N ASP A 306 15.60 -4.36 11.45
CA ASP A 306 16.92 -3.72 11.56
C ASP A 306 17.29 -3.00 10.26
N LEU A 307 17.05 -3.62 9.11
CA LEU A 307 17.24 -2.99 7.79
C LEU A 307 16.31 -1.79 7.61
N ILE A 308 15.02 -1.92 7.94
CA ILE A 308 14.04 -0.81 7.88
C ILE A 308 14.50 0.37 8.73
N ALA A 309 14.95 0.09 9.97
CA ALA A 309 15.42 1.12 10.88
C ALA A 309 16.69 1.81 10.35
N ALA A 310 17.63 1.06 9.78
CA ALA A 310 18.85 1.59 9.21
C ALA A 310 18.57 2.46 7.97
N LEU A 311 17.68 2.03 7.08
CA LEU A 311 17.24 2.81 5.93
C LEU A 311 16.60 4.14 6.37
N GLY A 312 15.68 4.11 7.34
CA GLY A 312 15.04 5.32 7.87
C GLY A 312 15.96 6.26 8.65
N GLN A 313 17.14 5.79 9.08
CA GLN A 313 18.17 6.65 9.66
C GLN A 313 18.99 7.37 8.59
N ARG A 314 19.10 6.79 7.39
CA ARG A 314 20.01 7.27 6.35
C ARG A 314 19.34 8.02 5.20
N PHE A 315 18.13 7.60 4.83
CA PHE A 315 17.40 8.09 3.67
C PHE A 315 16.03 8.62 4.07
N ARG A 316 15.44 9.46 3.22
CA ARG A 316 14.05 9.86 3.36
C ARG A 316 13.15 8.76 2.82
N ILE A 317 12.37 8.11 3.68
CA ILE A 317 11.37 7.14 3.24
C ILE A 317 10.15 7.91 2.72
N VAL A 318 9.97 7.95 1.40
CA VAL A 318 8.86 8.68 0.75
C VAL A 318 7.61 7.84 0.62
N ALA A 319 7.79 6.52 0.53
CA ALA A 319 6.71 5.57 0.59
C ALA A 319 7.19 4.23 1.16
N SER A 320 6.25 3.44 1.66
CA SER A 320 6.48 2.03 1.93
C SER A 320 5.20 1.23 1.82
N ASP A 321 5.29 -0.09 1.70
CA ASP A 321 4.12 -0.97 1.75
C ASP A 321 4.39 -2.25 2.54
N VAL A 322 3.31 -2.90 2.97
CA VAL A 322 3.33 -4.30 3.42
C VAL A 322 2.27 -5.03 2.62
N VAL A 323 2.67 -5.99 1.78
CA VAL A 323 1.81 -6.64 0.77
C VAL A 323 1.71 -8.15 0.98
N GLU A 324 0.86 -8.81 0.19
CA GLU A 324 0.64 -10.27 0.15
C GLU A 324 0.16 -10.91 1.46
N VAL A 325 -0.25 -10.10 2.44
CA VAL A 325 -0.87 -10.59 3.67
C VAL A 325 -2.27 -11.11 3.36
N ALA A 326 -2.41 -12.44 3.35
CA ALA A 326 -3.65 -13.14 3.01
C ALA A 326 -4.15 -13.99 4.19
N PRO A 327 -4.89 -13.41 5.16
CA PRO A 327 -5.27 -14.08 6.41
C PRO A 327 -6.07 -15.37 6.25
N GLY A 328 -6.79 -15.51 5.13
CA GLY A 328 -7.58 -16.70 4.81
C GLY A 328 -6.77 -17.88 4.26
N LEU A 329 -5.53 -17.64 3.82
CA LEU A 329 -4.64 -18.67 3.32
C LEU A 329 -3.79 -19.19 4.50
N SER A 330 -4.01 -20.43 4.92
CA SER A 330 -3.05 -21.15 5.77
C SER A 330 -2.94 -22.59 5.29
N ARG A 331 -1.84 -22.93 4.61
CA ARG A 331 -1.68 -24.26 3.99
C ARG A 331 -1.07 -25.31 4.93
N ARG A 332 -0.52 -24.92 6.08
CA ARG A 332 0.21 -25.82 7.00
C ARG A 332 -0.11 -25.61 8.49
N GLY A 333 -1.26 -25.04 8.83
CA GLY A 333 -1.62 -24.78 10.23
C GLY A 333 -0.76 -23.71 10.93
N GLY A 334 0.09 -23.01 10.18
CA GLY A 334 0.68 -21.75 10.63
C GLY A 334 -0.45 -20.76 10.88
N GLU A 335 -0.58 -20.32 12.13
CA GLU A 335 -1.70 -19.47 12.53
C GLU A 335 -1.65 -18.16 11.73
N PRO A 336 -2.73 -17.78 11.01
CA PRO A 336 -2.85 -16.44 10.41
C PRO A 336 -2.49 -15.32 11.39
N LYS A 337 -2.67 -15.57 12.69
CA LYS A 337 -2.26 -14.70 13.78
C LYS A 337 -0.76 -14.35 13.77
N LYS A 338 0.15 -15.29 13.53
CA LYS A 338 1.59 -15.01 13.49
C LYS A 338 1.94 -14.07 12.35
N THR A 339 1.46 -14.37 11.15
CA THR A 339 1.66 -13.52 9.97
C THR A 339 1.11 -12.12 10.20
N LEU A 340 -0.08 -11.99 10.80
CA LEU A 340 -0.65 -10.68 11.15
C LEU A 340 0.15 -9.93 12.22
N GLU A 341 0.74 -10.63 13.17
CA GLU A 341 1.61 -10.02 14.18
C GLU A 341 2.93 -9.54 13.60
N VAL A 342 3.51 -10.27 12.64
CA VAL A 342 4.69 -9.87 11.86
C VAL A 342 4.37 -8.69 10.95
N ALA A 343 3.26 -8.73 10.20
CA ALA A 343 2.84 -7.63 9.33
C ALA A 343 2.61 -6.34 10.13
N ALA A 344 1.95 -6.43 11.29
CA ALA A 344 1.76 -5.28 12.17
C ALA A 344 3.09 -4.74 12.73
N ASP A 345 4.05 -5.61 13.05
CA ASP A 345 5.41 -5.21 13.44
C ASP A 345 6.12 -4.43 12.33
N TYR A 346 5.98 -4.88 11.07
CA TYR A 346 6.57 -4.22 9.91
C TYR A 346 5.93 -2.86 9.62
N VAL A 347 4.60 -2.76 9.70
CA VAL A 347 3.92 -1.46 9.56
C VAL A 347 4.39 -0.46 10.61
N GLU A 348 4.54 -0.88 11.87
CA GLU A 348 5.06 0.00 12.92
C GLU A 348 6.53 0.39 12.67
N ALA A 349 7.37 -0.53 12.21
CA ALA A 349 8.77 -0.25 11.88
C ALA A 349 8.90 0.71 10.69
N GLN A 350 8.14 0.49 9.63
CA GLN A 350 8.10 1.33 8.43
C GLN A 350 7.59 2.74 8.74
N ALA A 351 6.53 2.85 9.52
CA ALA A 351 6.03 4.13 9.99
C ALA A 351 7.06 4.88 10.85
N ALA A 352 7.75 4.18 11.75
CA ALA A 352 8.81 4.79 12.55
C ALA A 352 10.00 5.25 11.70
N ALA A 353 10.37 4.50 10.66
CA ALA A 353 11.40 4.89 9.70
C ALA A 353 10.99 6.14 8.90
N ALA A 354 9.76 6.18 8.40
CA ALA A 354 9.22 7.33 7.66
C ALA A 354 9.18 8.62 8.49
N LEU A 355 8.82 8.53 9.78
CA LEU A 355 8.74 9.70 10.65
C LEU A 355 10.11 10.22 11.13
N ARG A 356 11.22 9.51 10.88
CA ARG A 356 12.59 9.94 11.23
C ARG A 356 13.22 10.85 10.18
N GLY A 357 12.91 10.63 8.90
CA GLY A 357 13.52 11.33 7.75
C GLY A 357 13.06 12.78 7.51
N GLY A 358 12.37 13.41 8.46
CA GLY A 358 11.66 14.69 8.27
C GLY A 358 12.39 15.97 8.69
N SER A 359 13.70 15.94 8.99
CA SER A 359 14.46 17.15 9.37
C SER A 359 15.25 17.76 8.21
N SER A 360 14.55 18.20 7.15
CA SER A 360 15.05 19.27 6.29
C SER A 360 13.87 20.11 5.78
N GLY A 361 13.93 21.41 6.06
CA GLY A 361 12.79 22.33 5.94
C GLY A 361 12.31 22.55 4.52
N ALA A 362 10.99 22.46 4.34
CA ALA A 362 10.29 23.01 3.19
C ALA A 362 9.54 24.26 3.65
N ASN A 363 9.88 25.40 3.05
CA ASN A 363 9.24 26.69 3.24
C ASN A 363 8.01 26.73 2.31
N PHE A 364 6.81 26.95 2.85
CA PHE A 364 5.59 27.15 2.06
C PHE A 364 5.02 28.55 2.31
N PRO A 365 4.42 29.20 1.29
CA PRO A 365 3.81 30.52 1.45
C PRO A 365 2.44 30.44 2.14
N ASP A 366 2.13 31.55 2.81
CA ASP A 366 1.10 31.80 3.82
C ASP A 366 -0.36 31.57 3.37
N GLU A 367 -1.16 31.07 4.31
CA GLU A 367 -2.59 30.82 4.21
C GLU A 367 -3.37 32.12 4.42
N SER A 368 -4.40 32.37 3.61
CA SER A 368 -5.51 33.20 4.07
C SER A 368 -6.85 32.73 3.50
N GLU A 369 -7.79 32.61 4.44
CA GLU A 369 -9.25 32.47 4.36
C GLU A 369 -9.86 31.08 4.12
N VAL A 370 -10.31 30.54 5.26
CA VAL A 370 -11.24 29.43 5.48
C VAL A 370 -12.66 29.80 5.04
N ILE A 371 -13.31 28.98 4.22
CA ILE A 371 -14.79 28.84 4.18
C ILE A 371 -15.16 27.36 3.95
N TYR A 372 -16.15 26.88 4.71
CA TYR A 372 -16.64 25.49 4.85
C TYR A 372 -17.95 25.23 4.05
N TYR A 373 -18.29 23.93 3.87
CA TYR A 373 -19.55 23.30 3.38
C TYR A 373 -19.76 23.02 1.87
N ASP A 374 -19.96 21.72 1.53
CA ASP A 374 -21.18 21.13 0.88
C ASP A 374 -21.04 19.63 0.49
N SER A 375 -19.86 19.02 0.58
CA SER A 375 -19.63 17.63 0.11
C SER A 375 -20.05 16.51 1.08
N VAL A 376 -20.30 16.84 2.35
CA VAL A 376 -20.69 15.86 3.40
C VAL A 376 -22.14 15.41 3.24
N ARG A 377 -23.02 16.30 2.74
CA ARG A 377 -24.46 16.03 2.64
C ARG A 377 -24.79 15.04 1.52
N LEU A 378 -24.17 15.20 0.36
CA LEU A 378 -24.42 14.36 -0.82
C LEU A 378 -24.00 12.90 -0.61
N TRP A 379 -22.85 12.66 0.05
CA TRP A 379 -22.43 11.29 0.36
C TRP A 379 -23.32 10.64 1.43
N ALA A 380 -23.76 11.41 2.44
CA ALA A 380 -24.66 10.91 3.47
C ALA A 380 -26.09 10.65 2.95
N GLU A 381 -26.56 11.47 2.00
CA GLU A 381 -27.83 11.31 1.30
C GLU A 381 -27.80 10.06 0.39
N GLU A 382 -26.74 9.85 -0.38
CA GLU A 382 -26.57 8.64 -1.22
C GLU A 382 -26.54 7.34 -0.38
N GLN A 383 -25.92 7.36 0.80
CA GLN A 383 -25.89 6.18 1.69
C GLN A 383 -27.21 5.96 2.44
N ALA A 384 -27.98 7.02 2.69
CA ALA A 384 -29.31 6.92 3.32
C ALA A 384 -30.38 6.44 2.33
N GLU A 385 -30.30 6.84 1.06
CA GLU A 385 -31.18 6.37 -0.02
C GLU A 385 -30.94 4.89 -0.34
N GLU A 386 -29.69 4.42 -0.44
CA GLU A 386 -29.37 3.00 -0.64
C GLU A 386 -29.87 2.12 0.54
N GLN A 387 -29.79 2.60 1.79
CA GLN A 387 -30.31 1.87 2.96
C GLN A 387 -31.84 1.88 3.08
N ALA A 388 -32.51 2.85 2.44
CA ALA A 388 -33.96 2.92 2.39
C ALA A 388 -34.51 1.97 1.31
N GLU A 389 -33.87 1.92 0.14
CA GLU A 389 -34.26 1.03 -0.96
C GLU A 389 -34.09 -0.47 -0.60
N GLU A 390 -33.06 -0.84 0.18
CA GLU A 390 -32.88 -2.23 0.66
C GLU A 390 -33.89 -2.66 1.74
N ARG A 391 -34.66 -1.74 2.32
CA ARG A 391 -35.72 -2.05 3.31
C ARG A 391 -37.10 -2.21 2.70
N GLU A 392 -37.28 -1.86 1.42
CA GLU A 392 -38.58 -1.87 0.74
C GLU A 392 -38.79 -3.08 -0.21
N ASP A 393 -37.87 -4.03 -0.28
CA ASP A 393 -38.08 -5.29 -1.04
C ASP A 393 -38.36 -6.47 -0.09
N PRO A 394 -39.63 -6.95 0.03
CA PRO A 394 -40.03 -7.99 0.99
C PRO A 394 -39.60 -9.42 0.64
#